data_AF-A0A6I1FJS3-F1
#
_entry.id   AF-A0A6I1FJS3-F1
#
_cell.length_a   1.000
_cell.length_b   1.000
_cell.length_c   1.000
_cell.angle_alpha   90.00
_cell.angle_beta   90.00
_cell.angle_gamma   90.00
#
_symmetry.space_group_name_H-M   'P 1'
#
loop_
_entity.id
_entity.type
_entity.pdbx_description
1 polymer ?
#
loop_
_entity_poly.entity_id
_entity_poly.type
_entity_poly.pdbx_seq_one_letter_code
_entity_poly.pdbx_strand_id
1 'polypeptide(L)' 'MSNQPQHNSGEHQAKIKKMEQMITDTLDNVDKTEDAMKHAESAAQIEALKEENANRLESVEDARREIEEERSFL' A
#
# COMPACT_ATOMS: atom_id res chain seq x y z
N MET A 1 11.74 32.07 22.62
CA MET A 1 10.55 31.31 23.03
C MET A 1 10.77 29.88 22.57
N SER A 2 10.85 28.95 23.52
CA SER A 2 11.28 27.58 23.29
C SER A 2 10.13 26.66 22.86
N ASN A 3 10.48 25.69 22.01
CA ASN A 3 9.86 24.38 21.82
C ASN A 3 8.37 24.30 21.48
N GLN A 4 8.06 23.98 20.22
CA GLN A 4 7.05 22.95 19.92
C GLN A 4 7.43 22.12 18.67
N PRO A 5 8.31 21.09 18.80
CA PRO A 5 8.39 20.00 17.81
C PRO A 5 7.35 18.88 18.05
N GLN A 6 6.56 18.96 19.13
CA GLN A 6 5.69 17.85 19.58
C GLN A 6 4.40 17.63 18.77
N HIS A 7 3.96 18.59 17.96
CA HIS A 7 2.70 18.46 17.22
C HIS A 7 2.86 17.71 15.89
N ASN A 8 3.99 17.85 15.19
CA ASN A 8 4.20 17.21 13.88
C ASN A 8 4.39 15.69 13.97
N SER A 9 5.09 15.19 14.98
CA SER A 9 5.42 13.75 15.07
C SER A 9 4.16 12.87 15.17
N GLY A 10 3.09 13.35 15.82
CA GLY A 10 1.81 12.63 15.88
C GLY A 10 1.09 12.54 14.53
N GLU A 11 1.19 13.58 13.69
CA GLU A 11 0.59 13.62 12.35
C GLU A 11 1.32 12.67 11.39
N HIS A 12 2.66 12.68 11.42
CA HIS A 12 3.50 11.75 10.67
C HIS A 12 3.23 10.28 11.09
N GLN A 13 3.11 10.00 12.39
CA GLN A 13 2.75 8.66 12.88
C GLN A 13 1.35 8.21 12.42
N ALA A 14 0.36 9.10 12.43
CA ALA A 14 -0.98 8.79 11.96
C ALA A 14 -0.99 8.51 10.45
N LYS A 15 -0.22 9.28 9.66
CA LYS A 15 -0.06 9.07 8.22
C LYS A 15 0.60 7.72 7.93
N ILE A 16 1.68 7.39 8.62
CA ILE A 16 2.35 6.07 8.49
C ILE A 16 1.37 4.94 8.76
N LYS A 17 0.60 4.99 9.86
CA LYS A 17 -0.39 3.94 10.17
C LYS A 17 -1.44 3.78 9.08
N LYS A 18 -1.90 4.88 8.48
CA LYS A 18 -2.87 4.83 7.38
C LYS A 18 -2.27 4.17 6.14
N MET A 19 -1.02 4.48 5.80
CA MET A 19 -0.32 3.85 4.69
C MET A 19 -0.04 2.37 4.94
N GLU A 20 0.33 1.99 6.17
CA GLU A 20 0.51 0.58 6.56
C GLU A 20 -0.81 -0.21 6.43
N GLN A 21 -1.94 0.40 6.78
CA GLN A 21 -3.26 -0.21 6.55
C GLN A 21 -3.56 -0.35 5.05
N MET A 22 -3.30 0.70 4.25
CA MET A 22 -3.50 0.64 2.80
C MET A 22 -2.66 -0.46 2.14
N ILE A 23 -1.40 -0.63 2.56
CA ILE A 23 -0.55 -1.72 2.10
C ILE A 23 -1.18 -3.07 2.43
N THR A 24 -1.65 -3.24 3.67
CA THR A 24 -2.28 -4.49 4.13
C THR A 24 -3.51 -4.83 3.29
N ASP A 25 -4.41 -3.85 3.11
CA ASP A 25 -5.64 -4.03 2.32
C ASP A 25 -5.33 -4.32 0.84
N THR A 26 -4.28 -3.68 0.31
CA THR A 26 -3.87 -3.87 -1.08
C THR A 26 -3.26 -5.25 -1.31
N LEU A 27 -2.45 -5.75 -0.38
CA LEU A 27 -1.91 -7.11 -0.43
C LEU A 27 -2.99 -8.17 -0.30
N ASP A 28 -3.98 -7.98 0.57
CA ASP A 28 -5.16 -8.87 0.65
C ASP A 28 -5.95 -8.89 -0.68
N ASN A 29 -6.05 -7.76 -1.38
CA ASN A 29 -6.66 -7.71 -2.70
C ASN A 29 -5.82 -8.42 -3.78
N VAL A 30 -4.49 -8.37 -3.67
CA VAL A 30 -3.59 -9.16 -4.53
C VAL A 30 -3.86 -10.64 -4.35
N ASP A 31 -3.88 -11.14 -3.11
CA ASP A 31 -4.13 -12.55 -2.78
C ASP A 31 -5.51 -13.01 -3.29
N LYS A 32 -6.57 -12.22 -3.06
CA LYS A 32 -7.91 -12.50 -3.59
C LYS A 32 -7.95 -12.57 -5.11
N THR A 33 -7.16 -11.74 -5.78
CA THR A 33 -7.09 -11.72 -7.24
C THR A 33 -6.33 -12.92 -7.77
N GLU A 34 -5.26 -13.35 -7.09
CA GLU A 34 -4.58 -14.62 -7.40
C GLU A 34 -5.51 -15.82 -7.24
N ASP A 35 -6.36 -15.81 -6.22
CA ASP A 35 -7.42 -16.82 -6.07
C ASP A 35 -8.45 -16.75 -7.20
N ALA A 36 -8.86 -15.55 -7.61
CA ALA A 36 -9.77 -15.38 -8.75
C ALA A 36 -9.19 -15.92 -10.07
N MET A 37 -7.87 -15.81 -10.28
CA MET A 37 -7.21 -16.37 -11.47
C MET A 37 -7.37 -17.90 -11.58
N LYS A 38 -7.49 -18.62 -10.47
CA LYS A 38 -7.71 -20.08 -10.46
C LYS A 38 -9.07 -20.48 -11.03
N HIS A 39 -10.01 -19.56 -11.05
CA HIS A 39 -11.37 -19.74 -11.53
C HIS A 39 -11.65 -18.99 -12.84
N ALA A 40 -10.63 -18.36 -13.42
CA ALA A 40 -10.79 -17.62 -14.66
C ALA A 40 -11.07 -18.57 -15.84
N GLU A 41 -12.00 -18.17 -16.71
CA GLU A 41 -12.49 -19.00 -17.81
C GLU A 41 -11.73 -18.76 -19.12
N SER A 42 -10.83 -17.76 -19.15
CA SER A 42 -10.08 -17.40 -20.34
C SER A 42 -8.70 -16.84 -20.04
N ALA A 43 -7.78 -17.00 -20.98
CA ALA A 43 -6.46 -16.40 -20.91
C ALA A 43 -6.52 -14.86 -20.85
N ALA A 44 -7.45 -14.23 -21.56
CA ALA A 44 -7.64 -12.79 -21.51
C ALA A 44 -8.03 -12.28 -20.11
N GLN A 45 -8.89 -13.03 -19.40
CA GLN A 45 -9.27 -12.70 -18.03
C GLN A 45 -8.08 -12.87 -17.07
N ILE A 46 -7.28 -13.93 -17.25
CA ILE A 46 -6.06 -14.14 -16.45
C ILE A 46 -5.07 -12.98 -16.65
N GLU A 47 -4.82 -12.55 -17.89
CA GLU A 47 -3.90 -11.45 -18.17
C GLU A 47 -4.39 -10.13 -17.57
N ALA A 48 -5.69 -9.82 -17.64
CA ALA A 48 -6.25 -8.63 -17.00
C ALA A 48 -6.06 -8.64 -15.48
N LEU A 49 -6.29 -9.79 -14.83
CA LEU A 49 -6.09 -9.93 -13.38
C LEU A 49 -4.61 -9.80 -12.99
N LYS A 50 -3.69 -10.29 -13.83
CA LYS A 50 -2.24 -10.12 -13.61
C LYS A 50 -1.82 -8.67 -13.71
N GLU A 51 -2.31 -7.95 -14.72
CA GLU A 51 -2.05 -6.51 -14.87
C GLU A 51 -2.58 -5.74 -13.66
N GLU A 52 -3.77 -6.08 -13.19
CA GLU A 52 -4.34 -5.48 -11.99
C GLU A 52 -3.48 -5.72 -10.74
N ASN A 53 -2.96 -6.94 -10.56
CA ASN A 53 -2.03 -7.25 -9.48
C ASN A 53 -0.69 -6.53 -9.62
N ALA A 54 -0.15 -6.39 -10.83
CA ALA A 54 1.08 -5.64 -11.07
C ALA A 54 0.94 -4.17 -10.63
N ASN A 55 -0.17 -3.53 -10.99
CA ASN A 55 -0.45 -2.14 -10.60
C ASN A 55 -0.61 -1.98 -9.07
N ARG A 56 -1.23 -2.97 -8.40
CA ARG A 56 -1.34 -2.99 -6.94
C ARG A 56 0.02 -3.13 -6.25
N LEU A 57 0.90 -3.98 -6.78
CA LEU A 57 2.25 -4.15 -6.24
C LEU A 57 3.08 -2.87 -6.40
N GLU A 58 2.99 -2.18 -7.54
CA GLU A 58 3.60 -0.86 -7.73
C GLU A 58 3.09 0.14 -6.68
N SER A 59 1.77 0.19 -6.47
CA SER A 59 1.16 1.06 -5.46
C SER A 59 1.64 0.74 -4.03
N VAL A 60 1.89 -0.53 -3.72
CA VAL A 60 2.47 -0.96 -2.43
C VAL A 60 3.91 -0.47 -2.28
N GLU A 61 4.71 -0.53 -3.35
CA GLU A 61 6.08 -0.03 -3.35
C GLU A 61 6.12 1.50 -3.15
N ASP A 62 5.23 2.23 -3.81
CA ASP A 62 5.05 3.67 -3.61
C ASP A 62 4.71 4.01 -2.16
N ALA A 63 3.71 3.34 -1.60
CA ALA A 63 3.31 3.55 -0.20
C ALA A 63 4.46 3.21 0.78
N ARG A 64 5.26 2.19 0.49
CA ARG A 64 6.45 1.83 1.31
C ARG A 64 7.50 2.93 1.27
N ARG A 65 7.77 3.52 0.10
CA ARG A 65 8.70 4.65 -0.04
C ARG A 65 8.20 5.86 0.73
N GLU A 66 6.91 6.18 0.62
CA GLU A 66 6.32 7.29 1.36
C GLU A 66 6.36 7.07 2.88
N ILE A 67 6.16 5.84 3.37
CA ILE A 67 6.36 5.50 4.78
C ILE A 67 7.81 5.76 5.23
N GLU A 68 8.80 5.39 4.42
CA GLU A 68 10.21 5.61 4.75
C GLU A 68 10.54 7.11 4.83
N GLU A 69 10.02 7.90 3.89
CA GLU A 69 10.13 9.36 3.94
C GLU A 69 9.46 9.92 5.20
N GLU A 70 8.23 9.51 5.51
CA GLU A 70 7.51 9.97 6.71
C GLU A 70 8.22 9.59 8.00
N ARG A 71 8.86 8.42 8.06
CA ARG A 71 9.67 7.98 9.21
C ARG A 71 10.90 8.85 9.44
N SER A 72 11.41 9.54 8.43
CA SER A 72 12.52 10.48 8.58
C SER A 72 12.15 11.76 9.36
N PHE A 73 10.85 12.02 9.55
CA PHE A 73 10.32 13.15 10.31
C PHE A 73 9.92 12.81 11.76
N LEU A 74 10.14 11.56 12.20
CA LEU A 74 9.87 11.08 13.57
C LEU A 74 11.10 11.14 14.48
#